data_AF-A0A7W0ZDV9-F1
#
_entry.id   AF-A0A7W0ZDV9-F1
#
_cell.length_a   1.000
_cell.length_b   1.000
_cell.length_c   1.000
_cell.angle_alpha   90.00
_cell.angle_beta   90.00
_cell.angle_gamma   90.00
#
_symmetry.space_group_name_H-M   'P 1'
#
loop_
_entity.id
_entity.type
_entity.pdbx_description
1 polymer ?
#
loop_
_entity_poly.entity_id
_entity_poly.type
_entity_poly.pdbx_seq_one_letter_code
_entity_poly.pdbx_strand_id
1 'polypeptide(L)'
;MSWVPPRRPPDVKPRPWLPKSLREEGLKAESLSALSYIVVDELIGDSVGLSVARWPDADDRGRLRFDVIDGPEEVAVSRRELLRFLEKSIGSNGSGALAGDLRIGDVFAAEVKKSGAPAWPPPLSRWLGETYDVTHDARTLAKLAFYGATATKLDRKQSKAWGLDELRE
;
A
#
# COMPACT_ATOMS: atom_id res chain seq x y z
N MET A 1 30.94 -8.47 -12.80
CA MET A 1 29.51 -8.69 -13.13
C MET A 1 28.77 -7.40 -12.82
N SER A 2 28.46 -6.57 -13.82
CA SER A 2 27.72 -5.32 -13.62
C SER A 2 26.21 -5.59 -13.68
N TRP A 3 25.53 -5.45 -12.56
CA TRP A 3 24.07 -5.43 -12.51
C TRP A 3 23.59 -4.13 -13.17
N VAL A 4 22.93 -4.25 -14.33
CA VAL A 4 22.30 -3.12 -15.00
C VAL A 4 20.82 -3.12 -14.58
N PRO A 5 20.33 -2.06 -13.90
CA PRO A 5 18.91 -1.98 -13.58
C PRO A 5 18.09 -1.97 -14.89
N PRO A 6 16.92 -2.63 -14.92
CA PRO A 6 16.06 -2.58 -16.10
C PRO A 6 15.71 -1.12 -16.43
N ARG A 7 15.86 -0.75 -17.70
CA ARG A 7 15.50 0.59 -18.19
C ARG A 7 14.03 0.85 -17.89
N ARG A 8 13.73 1.98 -17.24
CA ARG A 8 12.37 2.48 -17.02
C ARG A 8 11.69 2.56 -18.40
N PRO A 9 10.55 1.89 -18.62
CA PRO A 9 9.77 2.11 -19.84
C PRO A 9 9.46 3.61 -19.98
N PRO A 10 9.51 4.18 -21.19
CA PRO A 10 9.26 5.59 -21.39
C PRO A 10 7.79 5.92 -21.04
N ASP A 11 7.61 6.95 -20.21
CA ASP A 11 6.47 7.87 -20.19
C ASP A 11 5.06 7.28 -20.00
N VAL A 12 4.90 6.30 -19.11
CA VAL A 12 3.58 6.02 -18.55
C VAL A 12 3.24 7.17 -17.60
N LYS A 13 2.21 7.95 -17.95
CA LYS A 13 1.72 9.01 -17.06
C LYS A 13 1.48 8.43 -15.66
N PRO A 14 2.06 9.04 -14.61
CA PRO A 14 1.85 8.58 -13.24
C PRO A 14 0.35 8.59 -12.96
N ARG A 15 -0.15 7.45 -12.50
CA ARG A 15 -1.55 7.24 -12.17
C ARG A 15 -1.57 6.75 -10.73
N PRO A 16 -1.72 7.65 -9.75
CA PRO A 16 -1.77 7.26 -8.36
C PRO A 16 -2.79 6.14 -8.17
N TRP A 17 -2.39 5.08 -7.47
CA TRP A 17 -3.27 3.97 -7.22
C TRP A 17 -4.46 4.43 -6.38
N LEU A 18 -5.68 4.40 -6.93
CA LEU A 18 -6.91 4.73 -6.19
C LEU A 18 -7.62 3.43 -5.75
N PRO A 19 -7.38 2.95 -4.50
CA PRO A 19 -8.10 1.83 -3.92
C PRO A 19 -9.61 2.13 -3.81
N LYS A 20 -10.40 1.07 -3.73
CA LYS A 20 -11.85 1.16 -3.63
C LYS A 20 -12.24 1.83 -2.30
N SER A 21 -11.59 1.47 -1.20
CA SER A 21 -11.86 2.05 0.11
C SER A 21 -11.69 3.57 0.10
N LEU A 22 -10.57 4.10 -0.41
CA LEU A 22 -10.37 5.56 -0.49
C LEU A 22 -11.33 6.26 -1.44
N ARG A 23 -11.77 5.57 -2.51
CA ARG A 23 -12.80 6.12 -3.40
C ARG A 23 -14.14 6.24 -2.70
N GLU A 24 -14.49 5.26 -1.87
CA GLU A 24 -15.72 5.25 -1.06
C GLU A 24 -15.69 6.36 0.00
N GLU A 25 -14.51 6.69 0.52
CA GLU A 25 -14.25 7.88 1.36
C GLU A 25 -14.26 9.21 0.57
N GLY A 26 -14.47 9.16 -0.75
CA GLY A 26 -14.58 10.35 -1.61
C GLY A 26 -13.25 10.96 -2.06
N LEU A 27 -12.12 10.32 -1.80
CA LEU A 27 -10.82 10.77 -2.28
C LEU A 27 -10.69 10.57 -3.80
N LYS A 28 -9.90 11.44 -4.44
CA LYS A 28 -9.62 11.39 -5.88
C LYS A 28 -8.17 11.02 -6.13
N ALA A 29 -7.86 10.49 -7.30
CA ALA A 29 -6.51 10.02 -7.62
C ALA A 29 -5.46 11.13 -7.45
N GLU A 30 -5.80 12.37 -7.78
CA GLU A 30 -4.89 13.52 -7.72
C GLU A 30 -4.45 13.85 -6.28
N SER A 31 -5.34 13.64 -5.30
CA SER A 31 -5.03 13.91 -3.88
C SER A 31 -4.18 12.83 -3.22
N LEU A 32 -4.10 11.62 -3.80
CA LEU A 32 -3.37 10.51 -3.19
C LEU A 32 -1.84 10.68 -3.25
N SER A 33 -1.35 11.51 -4.17
CA SER A 33 0.09 11.83 -4.27
C SER A 33 0.66 12.48 -3.00
N ALA A 34 -0.20 13.08 -2.16
CA ALA A 34 0.18 13.65 -0.86
C ALA A 34 0.20 12.62 0.28
N LEU A 35 -0.36 11.42 0.06
CA LEU A 35 -0.38 10.36 1.05
C LEU A 35 0.90 9.51 0.98
N SER A 36 1.13 8.77 2.04
CA SER A 36 2.14 7.72 2.14
C SER A 36 1.47 6.35 2.24
N TYR A 37 2.12 5.36 1.66
CA TYR A 37 1.74 3.96 1.75
C TYR A 37 2.51 3.33 2.91
N ILE A 38 1.81 3.00 3.99
CA ILE A 38 2.41 2.55 5.25
C ILE A 38 2.07 1.09 5.43
N VAL A 39 3.07 0.23 5.57
CA VAL A 39 2.91 -1.21 5.80
C VAL A 39 3.42 -1.57 7.18
N VAL A 40 2.67 -2.40 7.90
CA VAL A 40 3.18 -3.12 9.07
C VAL A 40 4.11 -4.23 8.58
N ASP A 41 5.40 -4.03 8.63
CA ASP A 41 6.39 -5.00 8.15
C ASP A 41 6.83 -5.97 9.25
N GLU A 42 6.91 -5.48 10.49
CA GLU A 42 7.41 -6.25 11.62
C GLU A 42 6.56 -6.07 12.90
N LEU A 43 6.41 -7.14 13.68
CA LEU A 43 5.76 -7.12 14.99
C LEU A 43 6.60 -7.91 16.02
N ILE A 44 7.22 -7.22 16.98
CA ILE A 44 8.00 -7.82 18.07
C ILE A 44 7.53 -7.26 19.41
N GLY A 45 6.77 -8.06 20.16
CA GLY A 45 6.26 -7.65 21.46
C GLY A 45 5.37 -6.39 21.36
N ASP A 46 5.82 -5.29 21.97
CA ASP A 46 5.15 -3.97 21.87
C ASP A 46 5.72 -3.09 20.75
N SER A 47 6.70 -3.55 19.97
CA SER A 47 7.28 -2.79 18.87
C SER A 47 6.68 -3.20 17.53
N VAL A 48 6.38 -2.21 16.70
CA VAL A 48 5.89 -2.37 15.33
C VAL A 48 6.88 -1.69 14.40
N GLY A 49 7.38 -2.43 13.41
CA GLY A 49 8.13 -1.88 12.28
C GLY A 49 7.17 -1.46 11.19
N LEU A 50 7.25 -0.19 10.78
CA LEU A 50 6.47 0.39 9.69
C LEU A 50 7.38 0.73 8.52
N SER A 51 7.08 0.17 7.35
CA SER A 51 7.68 0.62 6.09
C SER A 51 6.82 1.76 5.52
N VAL A 52 7.37 2.98 5.48
CA VAL A 52 6.69 4.19 5.00
C VAL A 52 7.23 4.57 3.62
N ALA A 53 6.43 4.33 2.59
CA ALA A 53 6.78 4.69 1.21
C ALA A 53 5.91 5.84 0.69
N ARG A 54 6.38 6.51 -0.37
CA ARG A 54 5.49 7.38 -1.17
C ARG A 54 4.30 6.57 -1.71
N TRP A 55 3.18 7.26 -1.91
CA TRP A 55 2.03 6.63 -2.53
C TRP A 55 2.39 6.02 -3.91
N PRO A 56 2.06 4.74 -4.17
CA PRO A 56 2.42 4.10 -5.42
C PRO A 56 1.53 4.53 -6.58
N ASP A 57 2.09 4.46 -7.78
CA ASP A 57 1.31 4.48 -9.01
C ASP A 57 0.77 3.08 -9.33
N ALA A 58 -0.31 3.00 -10.11
CA ALA A 58 -0.79 1.78 -10.72
C ALA A 58 -0.47 1.77 -12.23
N ASP A 59 0.21 0.72 -12.71
CA ASP A 59 0.42 0.53 -14.15
C ASP A 59 -0.85 0.08 -14.88
N ASP A 60 -0.80 -0.02 -16.22
CA ASP A 60 -1.96 -0.44 -17.03
C ASP A 60 -2.47 -1.86 -16.74
N ARG A 61 -1.73 -2.62 -15.93
CA ARG A 61 -2.12 -3.95 -15.47
C ARG A 61 -2.59 -3.94 -14.01
N GLY A 62 -2.78 -2.75 -13.43
CA GLY A 62 -3.20 -2.57 -12.04
C GLY A 62 -2.10 -2.92 -11.03
N ARG A 63 -0.84 -3.09 -11.44
CA ARG A 63 0.25 -3.41 -10.51
C ARG A 63 0.78 -2.13 -9.89
N LEU A 64 1.04 -2.19 -8.59
CA LEU A 64 1.64 -1.09 -7.85
C LEU A 64 3.10 -0.87 -8.27
N ARG A 65 3.46 0.39 -8.44
CA ARG A 65 4.79 0.88 -8.79
C ARG A 65 5.21 1.91 -7.76
N PHE A 66 6.17 1.51 -6.93
CA PHE A 66 6.80 2.40 -5.98
C PHE A 66 7.93 3.17 -6.65
N ASP A 67 8.12 4.41 -6.23
CA ASP A 67 9.30 5.17 -6.61
C ASP A 67 10.55 4.47 -6.05
N VAL A 68 11.53 4.23 -6.92
CA VAL A 68 12.75 3.48 -6.57
C VAL A 68 13.85 4.43 -6.12
N ILE A 69 13.71 5.74 -6.41
CA ILE A 69 14.71 6.75 -6.05
C ILE A 69 14.64 7.01 -4.54
N ASP A 70 13.44 7.15 -4.01
CA ASP A 70 13.17 7.33 -2.60
C ASP A 70 12.56 6.04 -2.05
N GLY A 71 13.42 5.11 -1.63
CA GLY A 71 13.00 3.85 -1.00
C GLY A 71 12.17 4.09 0.28
N PRO A 72 11.49 3.05 0.80
CA PRO A 72 10.72 3.19 2.03
C PRO A 72 11.61 3.59 3.21
N GLU A 73 11.06 4.41 4.10
CA GLU A 73 11.67 4.70 5.39
C GLU A 73 11.12 3.72 6.43
N GLU A 74 12.02 3.04 7.13
CA GLU A 74 11.65 2.10 8.21
C GLU A 74 11.52 2.83 9.54
N VAL A 75 10.36 2.70 10.18
CA VAL A 75 10.02 3.42 11.41
C VAL A 75 9.52 2.44 12.46
N ALA A 76 10.21 2.39 13.61
CA ALA A 76 9.77 1.62 14.76
C ALA A 76 8.84 2.46 15.66
N VAL A 77 7.68 1.92 16.02
CA VAL A 77 6.69 2.58 16.90
C VAL A 77 6.17 1.62 17.97
N SER A 78 5.53 2.16 19.03
CA SER A 78 4.82 1.32 20.00
C SER A 78 3.50 0.81 19.42
N ARG A 79 3.24 -0.49 19.53
CA ARG A 79 2.00 -1.16 19.13
C ARG A 79 0.80 -0.55 19.82
N ARG A 80 0.90 -0.30 21.13
CA ARG A 80 -0.18 0.33 21.90
C ARG A 80 -0.45 1.76 21.44
N GLU A 81 0.58 2.52 21.13
CA GLU A 81 0.41 3.89 20.63
C GLU A 81 -0.23 3.90 19.25
N LEU A 82 0.25 3.03 18.35
CA LEU A 82 -0.31 2.88 17.00
C LEU A 82 -1.78 2.46 17.04
N LEU A 83 -2.14 1.44 17.82
CA LEU A 83 -3.53 1.01 17.96
C LEU A 83 -4.43 2.14 18.46
N ARG A 84 -4.03 2.85 19.53
CA ARG A 84 -4.80 4.01 20.03
C ARG A 84 -4.93 5.11 18.99
N PHE A 85 -3.88 5.38 18.23
CA PHE A 85 -3.90 6.38 17.17
C PHE A 85 -4.87 5.97 16.06
N LEU A 86 -4.78 4.73 15.58
CA LEU A 86 -5.62 4.20 14.52
C LEU A 86 -7.10 4.10 14.94
N GLU A 87 -7.39 3.67 16.17
CA GLU A 87 -8.75 3.69 16.73
C GLU A 87 -9.37 5.09 16.67
N LYS A 88 -8.59 6.12 17.02
CA LYS A 88 -9.04 7.51 16.95
C LYS A 88 -9.19 8.01 15.51
N SER A 89 -8.22 7.70 14.65
CA SER A 89 -8.18 8.21 13.28
C SER A 89 -9.18 7.52 12.34
N ILE A 90 -9.28 6.19 12.40
CA ILE A 90 -10.12 5.38 11.50
C ILE A 90 -11.50 5.14 12.11
N GLY A 91 -11.56 4.95 13.43
CA GLY A 91 -12.83 4.70 14.15
C GLY A 91 -13.83 5.87 14.07
N SER A 92 -13.37 7.06 13.70
CA SER A 92 -14.22 8.24 13.49
C SER A 92 -14.87 8.29 12.09
N ASN A 93 -14.30 7.61 11.08
CA ASN A 93 -14.71 7.73 9.67
C ASN A 93 -15.34 6.46 9.08
N GLY A 94 -15.15 5.29 9.71
CA GLY A 94 -16.01 4.11 9.53
C GLY A 94 -15.97 3.39 8.18
N SER A 95 -15.22 2.30 8.09
CA SER A 95 -15.58 1.06 7.37
C SER A 95 -14.52 -0.03 7.55
N GLY A 96 -13.96 -0.19 8.74
CA GLY A 96 -12.99 -1.26 9.00
C GLY A 96 -12.88 -1.48 10.48
N ALA A 97 -13.36 -2.63 10.95
CA ALA A 97 -13.08 -3.07 12.29
C ALA A 97 -11.56 -3.24 12.43
N LEU A 98 -10.86 -2.22 12.95
CA LEU A 98 -9.67 -2.46 13.73
C LEU A 98 -10.13 -3.17 15.00
N ALA A 99 -10.49 -4.44 14.85
CA ALA A 99 -10.83 -5.34 15.94
C ALA A 99 -9.53 -5.73 16.65
N GLY A 100 -8.82 -4.75 17.21
CA GLY A 100 -7.69 -4.89 18.15
C GLY A 100 -6.44 -5.63 17.67
N ASP A 101 -6.42 -6.24 16.48
CA ASP A 101 -5.36 -7.16 16.07
C ASP A 101 -4.62 -6.65 14.83
N LEU A 102 -3.67 -5.75 15.08
CA LEU A 102 -2.67 -5.35 14.08
C LEU A 102 -1.85 -6.56 13.62
N ARG A 103 -1.70 -6.74 12.31
CA ARG A 103 -0.99 -7.85 11.68
C ARG A 103 0.09 -7.39 10.71
N ILE A 104 1.10 -8.22 10.52
CA ILE A 104 2.08 -8.04 9.44
C ILE A 104 1.34 -8.02 8.09
N GLY A 105 1.70 -7.07 7.24
CA GLY A 105 1.06 -6.80 5.97
C GLY A 105 -0.27 -6.06 6.06
N ASP A 106 -0.67 -5.53 7.23
CA ASP A 106 -1.69 -4.48 7.29
C ASP A 106 -1.15 -3.20 6.64
N VAL A 107 -2.02 -2.48 5.93
CA VAL A 107 -1.64 -1.34 5.10
C VAL A 107 -2.56 -0.15 5.34
N PHE A 108 -1.94 0.99 5.58
CA PHE A 108 -2.61 2.25 5.83
C PHE A 108 -2.20 3.33 4.84
N ALA A 109 -3.12 4.23 4.53
CA ALA A 109 -2.86 5.44 3.78
C ALA A 109 -2.94 6.63 4.73
N ALA A 110 -1.91 7.48 4.76
CA ALA A 110 -1.91 8.66 5.62
C ALA A 110 -1.01 9.77 5.10
N GLU A 111 -1.31 11.01 5.46
CA GLU A 111 -0.35 12.10 5.33
C GLU A 111 0.80 11.90 6.31
N VAL A 112 2.03 12.05 5.82
CA VAL A 112 3.23 11.88 6.63
C VAL A 112 4.12 13.11 6.55
N LYS A 113 4.30 13.79 7.69
CA LYS A 113 5.24 14.90 7.84
C LYS A 113 6.59 14.34 8.26
N LYS A 114 7.50 14.21 7.29
CA LYS A 114 8.86 13.74 7.54
C LYS A 114 9.53 14.62 8.60
N SER A 115 10.03 13.97 9.65
CA SER A 115 10.65 14.66 10.78
C SER A 115 12.04 15.21 10.45
N GLY A 116 12.72 14.69 9.41
CA GLY A 116 14.14 14.97 9.13
C GLY A 116 15.10 14.54 10.23
N ALA A 117 14.60 13.92 11.30
CA ALA A 117 15.38 13.45 12.44
C ALA A 117 15.77 11.97 12.26
N PRO A 118 16.86 11.51 12.92
CA PRO A 118 17.30 10.11 12.85
C PRO A 118 16.25 9.11 13.36
N ALA A 119 15.34 9.58 14.22
CA ALA A 119 14.24 8.82 14.76
C ALA A 119 12.97 9.68 14.70
N TRP A 120 11.83 9.04 14.43
CA TRP A 120 10.56 9.72 14.27
C TRP A 120 9.96 10.00 15.66
N PRO A 121 9.72 11.28 16.01
CA PRO A 121 9.44 11.65 17.39
C PRO A 121 8.01 11.25 17.80
N PRO A 122 7.81 10.66 19.00
CA PRO A 122 6.48 10.56 19.57
C PRO A 122 5.94 11.95 19.96
N PRO A 123 4.60 12.11 20.07
CA PRO A 123 3.60 11.11 19.72
C PRO A 123 3.42 10.96 18.20
N LEU A 124 2.86 9.84 17.73
CA LEU A 124 2.58 9.58 16.31
C LEU A 124 1.90 10.75 15.59
N SER A 125 0.98 11.43 16.27
CA SER A 125 0.25 12.59 15.74
C SER A 125 1.12 13.78 15.35
N ARG A 126 2.42 13.81 15.70
CA ARG A 126 3.36 14.85 15.24
C ARG A 126 3.72 14.70 13.77
N TRP A 127 3.70 13.47 13.26
CA TRP A 127 4.14 13.16 11.92
C TRP A 127 3.11 12.39 11.10
N LEU A 128 2.16 11.70 11.74
CA LEU A 128 1.07 10.97 11.09
C LEU A 128 -0.22 11.78 11.15
N GLY A 129 -0.78 12.06 9.97
CA GLY A 129 -2.06 12.77 9.79
C GLY A 129 -3.26 11.83 9.79
N GLU A 130 -4.35 12.29 9.15
CA GLU A 130 -5.53 11.46 8.92
C GLU A 130 -5.14 10.17 8.21
N THR A 131 -5.62 9.06 8.74
CA THR A 131 -5.24 7.70 8.32
C THR A 131 -6.46 6.92 7.91
N TYR A 132 -6.33 6.19 6.81
CA TYR A 132 -7.34 5.32 6.24
C TYR A 132 -6.82 3.87 6.18
N ASP A 133 -7.71 2.91 6.40
CA ASP A 133 -7.39 1.49 6.20
C ASP A 133 -7.56 1.12 4.71
N VAL A 134 -6.47 0.65 4.10
CA VAL A 134 -6.46 0.16 2.71
C VAL A 134 -6.00 -1.30 2.65
N THR A 135 -5.96 -1.99 3.79
CA THR A 135 -5.43 -3.34 3.95
C THR A 135 -6.12 -4.33 3.02
N HIS A 136 -7.45 -4.30 2.93
CA HIS A 136 -8.21 -5.22 2.09
C HIS A 136 -7.83 -5.08 0.60
N ASP A 137 -7.76 -3.84 0.11
CA ASP A 137 -7.46 -3.55 -1.28
C ASP A 137 -6.00 -3.87 -1.61
N ALA A 138 -5.08 -3.52 -0.70
CA ALA A 138 -3.67 -3.86 -0.81
C ALA A 138 -3.44 -5.38 -0.86
N ARG A 139 -4.08 -6.15 0.04
CA ARG A 139 -3.99 -7.62 0.06
C ARG A 139 -4.58 -8.24 -1.19
N THR A 140 -5.66 -7.69 -1.72
CA THR A 140 -6.26 -8.16 -2.97
C THR A 140 -5.28 -7.98 -4.13
N LEU A 141 -4.63 -6.81 -4.24
CA LEU A 141 -3.61 -6.57 -5.26
C LEU A 141 -2.37 -7.43 -5.08
N ALA A 142 -1.90 -7.62 -3.85
CA ALA A 142 -0.76 -8.49 -3.57
C ALA A 142 -1.02 -9.94 -4.03
N LYS A 143 -2.23 -10.47 -3.77
CA LYS A 143 -2.65 -11.79 -4.27
C LYS A 143 -2.67 -11.84 -5.80
N LEU A 144 -3.25 -10.84 -6.46
CA LEU A 144 -3.30 -10.78 -7.92
C LEU A 144 -1.90 -10.69 -8.53
N ALA A 145 -1.01 -9.89 -7.94
CA ALA A 145 0.38 -9.78 -8.37
C ALA A 145 1.13 -11.11 -8.19
N PHE A 146 0.93 -11.79 -7.06
CA PHE A 146 1.51 -13.11 -6.81
C PHE A 146 1.03 -14.15 -7.83
N TYR A 147 -0.28 -14.23 -8.09
CA TYR A 147 -0.81 -15.13 -9.13
C TYR A 147 -0.31 -14.75 -10.52
N GLY A 148 -0.26 -13.47 -10.86
CA GLY A 148 0.27 -13.00 -12.14
C GLY A 148 1.77 -13.33 -12.35
N ALA A 149 2.52 -13.49 -11.27
CA ALA A 149 3.94 -13.86 -11.31
C ALA A 149 4.16 -15.38 -11.33
N THR A 150 3.30 -16.15 -10.66
CA THR A 150 3.52 -17.59 -10.42
C THR A 150 2.65 -18.51 -11.30
N ALA A 151 1.48 -18.04 -11.75
CA ALA A 151 0.59 -18.86 -12.55
C ALA A 151 1.16 -19.08 -13.96
N THR A 152 1.07 -20.32 -14.43
CA THR A 152 1.32 -20.64 -15.84
C THR A 152 0.32 -19.86 -16.69
N LYS A 153 0.82 -19.06 -17.64
CA LYS A 153 -0.04 -18.40 -18.62
C LYS A 153 -0.64 -19.48 -19.51
N LEU A 154 -1.95 -19.62 -19.50
CA LEU A 154 -2.65 -20.45 -20.47
C LEU A 154 -2.36 -19.88 -21.86
N ASP A 155 -1.90 -20.73 -22.77
CA ASP A 155 -1.79 -20.32 -24.16
C ASP A 155 -3.20 -20.16 -24.75
N ARG A 156 -3.29 -19.50 -25.90
CA ARG A 156 -4.57 -19.22 -26.56
C ARG A 156 -5.32 -20.51 -26.95
N LYS A 157 -4.61 -21.61 -27.17
CA LYS A 157 -5.21 -22.91 -27.53
C LYS A 157 -5.85 -23.56 -26.31
N GLN A 158 -5.19 -23.46 -25.14
CA GLN A 158 -5.71 -23.92 -23.85
C GLN A 158 -6.89 -23.07 -23.38
N SER A 159 -6.81 -21.74 -23.50
CA SER A 159 -7.93 -20.82 -23.21
C SER A 159 -9.18 -21.18 -24.01
N LYS A 160 -9.02 -21.39 -25.32
CA LYS A 160 -10.09 -21.84 -26.22
C LYS A 160 -10.63 -23.22 -25.86
N ALA A 161 -9.74 -24.17 -25.59
CA ALA A 161 -10.13 -25.53 -25.22
C ALA A 161 -10.94 -25.57 -23.91
N TRP A 162 -10.72 -24.59 -23.02
CA TRP A 162 -11.40 -24.48 -21.73
C TRP A 162 -12.56 -23.47 -21.74
N GLY A 163 -12.88 -22.85 -22.88
CA GLY A 163 -14.00 -21.92 -23.00
C GLY A 163 -13.82 -20.59 -22.27
N LEU A 164 -12.59 -20.15 -22.02
CA LEU A 164 -12.27 -18.96 -21.21
C LEU A 164 -12.19 -17.65 -22.02
N ASP A 165 -12.53 -17.68 -23.31
CA ASP A 165 -12.35 -16.55 -24.23
C ASP A 165 -13.38 -15.40 -24.04
N GLU A 166 -14.42 -15.57 -23.21
CA GLU A 166 -15.54 -14.59 -23.08
C GLU A 166 -15.41 -13.56 -21.94
N LEU A 167 -14.33 -13.57 -21.13
CA LEU A 167 -14.22 -12.67 -19.97
C LEU A 167 -13.37 -11.41 -20.23
N ARG A 168 -13.61 -10.73 -21.35
CA ARG A 168 -13.06 -9.39 -21.64
C ARG A 168 -14.16 -8.50 -22.23
N GLU A 169 -14.91 -7.84 -21.35
CA GLU A 169 -15.61 -6.58 -21.65
C GLU A 169 -14.72 -5.39 -21.32
#